data_AF-A0A7C7LAK1-F1
#
_entry.id   AF-A0A7C7LAK1-F1
#
_cell.length_a   1.000
_cell.length_b   1.000
_cell.length_c   1.000
_cell.angle_alpha   90.00
_cell.angle_beta   90.00
_cell.angle_gamma   90.00
#
_symmetry.space_group_name_H-M   'P 1'
#
loop_
_entity.id
_entity.type
_entity.pdbx_description
1 polymer ?
#
loop_
_entity_poly.entity_id
_entity_poly.type
_entity_poly.pdbx_seq_one_letter_code
_entity_poly.pdbx_strand_id
1 'polypeptide(L)'
;MRVVDLIRKKRDGEALNPSEIRFLVHGATTGEIPTYQLSAWLMAVLFRGMSSNEIDILTQAMTDSGSRLDLSTITAPRVDKHSTGGVGDKTSPVLAPLAAACGVVVPMMSGRGLGHTGGTLDKLESIPGFQTDLAPEEALRILDTVGCCLFGQTEMLAPADRVLYALRDVTATVESIPLIAASIMSKKLAVDLDGLVLDVTVGLGAFMKNVSEARELADRLVAIGEAAGVRMRAVLTTMDAPRGRAVGNALEIAECIATLRGEGPKDLEVVSIELAARMVEVAGLEPSLEASRGRVRAALKGGDGLEKLREIVEVQGGDPRIIDNPRLLPTAPSVEPVTATRSGYLTAVDAELIGRATKVLGAGRDQLGQMIDHAVGAVMNVALGESVRAGDPVVDLHHRDARGLDEARQLISRAVRIDDVPPATATLILDTVA
;
A
#
# COMPACT_ATOMS: atom_id res chain seq x y z
N MET A 1 17.12 32.06 7.33
CA MET A 1 17.88 30.86 6.92
C MET A 1 17.81 30.76 5.40
N ARG A 2 18.87 30.35 4.69
CA ARG A 2 18.83 30.18 3.23
C ARG A 2 18.79 28.70 2.88
N VAL A 3 17.83 28.31 2.04
CA VAL A 3 17.65 26.90 1.62
C VAL A 3 18.91 26.32 0.99
N VAL A 4 19.61 27.12 0.17
CA VAL A 4 20.86 26.69 -0.50
C VAL A 4 21.98 26.31 0.47
N ASP A 5 22.03 26.91 1.66
CA ASP A 5 23.03 26.57 2.68
C ASP A 5 22.69 25.23 3.35
N LEU A 6 21.39 24.94 3.53
CA LEU A 6 20.92 23.65 4.05
C LEU A 6 21.14 22.51 3.04
N ILE A 7 20.88 22.76 1.76
CA ILE A 7 21.17 21.80 0.68
C ILE A 7 22.66 21.51 0.66
N ARG A 8 23.52 22.54 0.71
CA ARG A 8 24.98 22.37 0.76
C ARG A 8 25.41 21.51 1.94
N LYS A 9 24.92 21.86 3.14
CA LYS A 9 25.23 21.15 4.38
C LYS A 9 24.86 19.66 4.28
N LYS A 10 23.63 19.35 3.85
CA LYS A 10 23.19 17.95 3.68
C LYS A 10 23.98 17.23 2.58
N ARG A 11 24.22 17.87 1.43
CA ARG A 11 25.04 17.33 0.32
C ARG A 11 26.45 16.95 0.77
N ASP A 12 27.04 17.76 1.66
CA ASP A 12 28.38 17.57 2.19
C ASP A 12 28.43 16.55 3.36
N GLY A 13 27.29 15.95 3.70
CA GLY A 13 27.17 14.86 4.67
C GLY A 13 26.96 15.34 6.11
N GLU A 14 26.71 16.63 6.32
CA GLU A 14 26.46 17.17 7.65
C GLU A 14 25.00 16.98 8.08
N ALA A 15 24.79 16.85 9.39
CA ALA A 15 23.47 16.73 10.00
C ALA A 15 22.77 18.10 10.08
N LEU A 16 21.49 18.14 9.77
CA LEU A 16 20.64 19.30 9.99
C LEU A 16 20.15 19.33 11.44
N ASN A 17 20.12 20.51 12.03
CA ASN A 17 19.59 20.72 13.38
C ASN A 17 18.05 20.85 13.36
N PRO A 18 17.38 20.82 14.53
CA PRO A 18 15.92 20.88 14.59
C PRO A 18 15.28 22.09 13.90
N SER A 19 15.89 23.28 14.05
CA SER A 19 15.37 24.51 13.44
C SER A 19 15.50 24.51 11.91
N GLU A 20 16.55 23.88 11.39
CA GLU A 20 16.80 23.76 9.96
C GLU A 20 15.79 22.82 9.28
N ILE A 21 15.49 21.68 9.92
CA ILE A 21 14.49 20.73 9.42
C ILE A 21 13.09 21.35 9.47
N ARG A 22 12.71 21.98 10.59
CA ARG A 22 11.40 22.65 10.71
C ARG A 22 11.23 23.78 9.70
N PHE A 23 12.29 24.52 9.39
CA PHE A 23 12.28 25.55 8.34
C PHE A 23 12.00 24.95 6.95
N LEU A 24 12.64 23.83 6.59
CA LEU A 24 12.39 23.14 5.32
C LEU A 24 10.95 22.62 5.22
N VAL A 25 10.46 21.99 6.29
CA VAL A 25 9.10 21.44 6.33
C VAL A 25 8.05 22.55 6.27
N HIS A 26 8.23 23.62 7.02
CA HIS A 26 7.33 24.78 6.98
C HIS A 26 7.29 25.39 5.58
N GLY A 27 8.45 25.66 4.98
CA GLY A 27 8.53 26.24 3.65
C GLY A 27 8.00 25.33 2.54
N ALA A 28 8.08 24.00 2.70
CA ALA A 28 7.41 23.05 1.83
C ALA A 28 5.88 23.12 1.98
N THR A 29 5.39 23.28 3.21
CA THR A 29 3.95 23.35 3.52
C THR A 29 3.31 24.65 3.01
N THR A 30 3.99 25.79 3.20
CA THR A 30 3.47 27.12 2.82
C THR A 30 3.75 27.48 1.37
N GLY A 31 4.61 26.73 0.68
CA GLY A 31 5.04 27.03 -0.69
C GLY A 31 6.09 28.14 -0.78
N GLU A 32 6.62 28.62 0.35
CA GLU A 32 7.70 29.63 0.38
C GLU A 32 9.01 29.11 -0.19
N ILE A 33 9.25 27.79 -0.13
CA ILE A 33 10.41 27.16 -0.74
C ILE A 33 10.03 26.62 -2.12
N PRO A 34 10.64 27.11 -3.21
CA PRO A 34 10.39 26.58 -4.54
C PRO A 34 10.70 25.09 -4.64
N THR A 35 9.86 24.36 -5.39
CA THR A 35 9.95 22.91 -5.55
C THR A 35 11.33 22.44 -6.03
N TYR A 36 11.99 23.19 -6.92
CA TYR A 36 13.33 22.84 -7.40
C TYR A 36 14.40 22.82 -6.28
N GLN A 37 14.23 23.60 -5.21
CA GLN A 37 15.14 23.55 -4.05
C GLN A 37 14.84 22.35 -3.16
N LEU A 38 13.55 22.04 -2.95
CA LEU A 38 13.13 20.84 -2.23
C LEU A 38 13.60 19.58 -2.94
N SER A 39 13.46 19.49 -4.26
CA SER A 39 13.98 18.39 -5.07
C SER A 39 15.49 18.20 -4.90
N ALA A 40 16.27 19.29 -4.89
CA ALA A 40 17.70 19.21 -4.65
C ALA A 40 18.05 18.73 -3.23
N TRP A 41 17.27 19.15 -2.22
CA TRP A 41 17.44 18.65 -0.86
C TRP A 41 17.06 17.15 -0.73
N LEU A 42 15.96 16.72 -1.34
CA LEU A 42 15.52 15.32 -1.38
C LEU A 42 16.61 14.43 -1.99
N MET A 43 17.22 14.86 -3.09
CA MET A 43 18.33 14.14 -3.71
C MET A 43 19.58 14.09 -2.80
N ALA A 44 19.88 15.17 -2.08
CA ALA A 44 20.96 15.16 -1.10
C ALA A 44 20.69 14.16 0.05
N VAL A 45 19.45 14.06 0.51
CA VAL A 45 19.03 13.08 1.52
C VAL A 45 19.11 11.64 0.97
N LEU A 46 18.73 11.41 -0.29
CA LEU A 46 18.85 10.09 -0.93
C LEU A 46 20.30 9.58 -0.87
N PHE A 47 21.28 10.43 -1.22
CA PHE A 47 22.69 10.02 -1.25
C PHE A 47 23.41 10.01 0.11
N ARG A 48 23.01 10.88 1.05
CA ARG A 48 23.72 11.04 2.34
C ARG A 48 22.99 10.43 3.52
N GLY A 49 21.72 10.10 3.37
CA GLY A 49 20.87 9.65 4.44
C GLY A 49 20.60 10.74 5.49
N MET A 50 20.01 10.30 6.60
CA MET A 50 19.75 11.10 7.79
C MET A 50 20.04 10.25 9.02
N SER A 51 20.56 10.88 10.07
CA SER A 51 20.66 10.23 11.39
C SER A 51 19.28 9.98 11.99
N SER A 52 19.16 9.06 12.95
CA SER A 52 17.86 8.76 13.60
C SER A 52 17.20 10.02 14.17
N ASN A 53 17.98 10.87 14.85
CA ASN A 53 17.49 12.14 15.40
C ASN A 53 16.93 13.07 14.30
N GLU A 54 17.57 13.14 13.14
CA GLU A 54 17.05 13.94 12.03
C GLU A 54 15.74 13.38 11.47
N ILE A 55 15.61 12.05 11.41
CA ILE A 55 14.38 11.37 10.96
C ILE A 55 13.24 11.63 11.95
N ASP A 56 13.50 11.54 13.25
CA ASP A 56 12.50 11.81 14.29
C ASP A 56 11.99 13.25 14.20
N ILE A 57 12.91 14.21 14.05
CA ILE A 57 12.57 15.63 13.89
C ILE A 57 11.79 15.86 12.59
N LEU A 58 12.21 15.26 11.48
CA LEU A 58 11.53 15.38 10.19
C LEU A 58 10.11 14.83 10.28
N THR A 59 9.96 13.62 10.86
CA THR A 59 8.67 12.97 11.08
C THR A 59 7.76 13.88 11.90
N GLN A 60 8.23 14.33 13.07
CA GLN A 60 7.45 15.18 13.95
C GLN A 60 7.07 16.51 13.29
N ALA A 61 8.00 17.16 12.58
CA ALA A 61 7.72 18.39 11.88
C ALA A 61 6.68 18.19 10.75
N MET A 62 6.72 17.06 10.05
CA MET A 62 5.73 16.70 9.03
C MET A 62 4.36 16.38 9.66
N THR A 63 4.32 15.66 10.78
CA THR A 63 3.07 15.41 11.55
C THR A 63 2.43 16.73 11.98
N ASP A 64 3.24 17.65 12.52
CA ASP A 64 2.77 18.94 13.05
C ASP A 64 2.55 19.99 11.96
N SER A 65 2.75 19.65 10.67
CA SER A 65 2.52 20.58 9.56
C SER A 65 1.03 20.86 9.31
N GLY A 66 0.13 20.07 9.92
CA GLY A 66 -1.31 20.21 9.79
C GLY A 66 -2.07 19.87 11.08
N SER A 67 -3.35 19.57 10.92
CA SER A 67 -4.24 19.07 11.96
C SER A 67 -3.99 17.59 12.27
N ARG A 68 -4.60 17.13 13.36
CA ARG A 68 -4.65 15.71 13.74
C ARG A 68 -6.10 15.24 13.76
N LEU A 69 -6.34 13.98 13.39
CA LEU A 69 -7.63 13.34 13.55
C LEU A 69 -7.75 12.82 14.98
N ASP A 70 -8.52 13.54 15.79
CA ASP A 70 -8.83 13.16 17.17
C ASP A 70 -9.90 12.06 17.18
N LEU A 71 -9.53 10.89 17.71
CA LEU A 71 -10.41 9.73 17.87
C LEU A 71 -10.62 9.39 19.35
N SER A 72 -10.38 10.33 20.27
CA SER A 72 -10.46 10.11 21.71
C SER A 72 -11.85 9.73 22.22
N THR A 73 -12.90 10.04 21.45
CA THR A 73 -14.28 9.63 21.75
C THR A 73 -14.55 8.15 21.47
N ILE A 74 -13.70 7.49 20.67
CA ILE A 74 -13.81 6.07 20.35
C ILE A 74 -13.08 5.26 21.42
N THR A 75 -13.83 4.45 22.18
CA THR A 75 -13.26 3.64 23.28
C THR A 75 -12.70 2.29 22.83
N ALA A 76 -13.09 1.82 21.64
CA ALA A 76 -12.57 0.57 21.09
C ALA A 76 -11.14 0.78 20.55
N PRO A 77 -10.27 -0.25 20.54
CA PRO A 77 -8.88 -0.11 20.12
C PRO A 77 -8.76 0.35 18.66
N ARG A 78 -8.03 1.43 18.43
CA ARG A 78 -7.82 2.06 17.12
C ARG A 78 -6.50 1.57 16.55
N VAL A 79 -6.57 0.65 15.59
CA VAL A 79 -5.39 0.05 14.98
C VAL A 79 -5.46 0.19 13.48
N ASP A 80 -4.37 0.66 12.90
CA ASP A 80 -4.24 0.83 11.45
C ASP A 80 -3.16 -0.12 10.89
N LYS A 81 -3.14 -0.26 9.55
CA LYS A 81 -2.11 -0.95 8.80
C LYS A 81 -1.53 -0.03 7.73
N HIS A 82 -0.22 -0.13 7.52
CA HIS A 82 0.43 0.48 6.35
C HIS A 82 1.26 -0.54 5.59
N SER A 83 1.30 -0.41 4.26
CA SER A 83 2.22 -1.14 3.39
C SER A 83 3.25 -0.17 2.84
N THR A 84 4.49 -0.62 2.67
CA THR A 84 5.49 0.15 1.92
C THR A 84 5.15 0.24 0.42
N GLY A 85 4.22 -0.59 -0.07
CA GLY A 85 3.76 -0.59 -1.45
C GLY A 85 4.26 -1.80 -2.23
N GLY A 86 3.45 -2.27 -3.19
CA GLY A 86 3.78 -3.43 -4.01
C GLY A 86 2.84 -3.55 -5.22
N VAL A 87 2.96 -4.66 -5.94
CA VAL A 87 2.18 -4.95 -7.14
C VAL A 87 1.14 -6.01 -6.82
N GLY A 88 -0.13 -5.75 -7.15
CA GLY A 88 -1.24 -6.57 -6.68
C GLY A 88 -1.45 -6.49 -5.16
N ASP A 89 -0.84 -5.55 -4.44
CA ASP A 89 -1.03 -5.45 -2.98
C ASP A 89 -2.42 -4.90 -2.63
N LYS A 90 -3.41 -5.80 -2.62
CA LYS A 90 -4.81 -5.55 -2.25
C LYS A 90 -5.16 -6.10 -0.87
N THR A 91 -4.16 -6.21 0.00
CA THR A 91 -4.35 -6.71 1.36
C THR A 91 -5.26 -5.80 2.17
N SER A 92 -5.17 -4.47 2.02
CA SER A 92 -5.95 -3.49 2.79
C SER A 92 -7.47 -3.69 2.69
N PRO A 93 -8.09 -3.79 1.50
CA PRO A 93 -9.53 -4.06 1.39
C PRO A 93 -9.99 -5.44 1.90
N VAL A 94 -9.08 -6.38 2.18
CA VAL A 94 -9.39 -7.68 2.79
C VAL A 94 -9.19 -7.64 4.31
N LEU A 95 -8.03 -7.16 4.76
CA LEU A 95 -7.63 -7.20 6.17
C LEU A 95 -8.42 -6.19 7.01
N ALA A 96 -8.77 -5.02 6.47
CA ALA A 96 -9.45 -3.98 7.25
C ALA A 96 -10.88 -4.40 7.65
N PRO A 97 -11.72 -4.93 6.74
CA PRO A 97 -13.01 -5.52 7.13
C PRO A 97 -12.88 -6.68 8.11
N LEU A 98 -11.86 -7.55 7.95
CA LEU A 98 -11.64 -8.67 8.87
C LEU A 98 -11.26 -8.20 10.28
N ALA A 99 -10.35 -7.23 10.40
CA ALA A 99 -9.97 -6.65 11.68
C ALA A 99 -11.16 -5.95 12.35
N ALA A 100 -11.96 -5.21 11.57
CA ALA A 100 -13.16 -4.54 12.06
C ALA A 100 -14.26 -5.52 12.50
N ALA A 101 -14.48 -6.61 11.76
CA ALA A 101 -15.35 -7.71 12.19
C ALA A 101 -14.84 -8.38 13.49
N CYS A 102 -13.53 -8.32 13.74
CA CYS A 102 -12.92 -8.79 14.98
C CYS A 102 -12.94 -7.75 16.11
N GLY A 103 -13.58 -6.58 15.94
CA GLY A 103 -13.75 -5.57 17.00
C GLY A 103 -12.64 -4.52 17.09
N VAL A 104 -11.77 -4.43 16.08
CA VAL A 104 -10.79 -3.34 15.95
C VAL A 104 -11.46 -2.14 15.27
N VAL A 105 -11.21 -0.92 15.74
CA VAL A 105 -11.55 0.28 14.96
C VAL A 105 -10.39 0.60 14.01
N VAL A 106 -10.68 0.69 12.71
CA VAL A 106 -9.66 0.79 11.65
C VAL A 106 -9.78 2.15 10.93
N PRO A 107 -9.10 3.21 11.42
CA PRO A 107 -9.04 4.52 10.78
C PRO A 107 -7.96 4.56 9.69
N MET A 108 -8.15 3.79 8.62
CA MET A 108 -7.11 3.55 7.63
C MET A 108 -6.96 4.69 6.63
N MET A 109 -6.00 5.56 6.93
CA MET A 109 -5.52 6.55 5.97
C MET A 109 -4.61 5.89 4.92
N SER A 110 -5.07 5.84 3.68
CA SER A 110 -4.38 5.18 2.56
C SER A 110 -3.79 6.18 1.56
N GLY A 111 -2.96 5.66 0.65
CA GLY A 111 -2.35 6.43 -0.44
C GLY A 111 -2.86 5.99 -1.82
N ARG A 112 -2.58 6.85 -2.81
CA ARG A 112 -2.71 6.56 -4.24
C ARG A 112 -1.43 5.86 -4.75
N GLY A 113 -1.47 5.35 -5.98
CA GLY A 113 -0.33 4.65 -6.57
C GLY A 113 0.91 5.54 -6.70
N LEU A 114 2.10 4.93 -6.61
CA LEU A 114 3.41 5.57 -6.67
C LEU A 114 4.38 4.74 -7.49
N GLY A 115 5.12 5.36 -8.41
CA GLY A 115 6.03 4.62 -9.30
C GLY A 115 5.32 3.51 -10.09
N HIS A 116 5.72 2.25 -9.86
CA HIS A 116 5.12 1.03 -10.44
C HIS A 116 4.11 0.35 -9.51
N THR A 117 3.94 0.83 -8.29
CA THR A 117 3.03 0.24 -7.28
C THR A 117 1.63 0.83 -7.39
N GLY A 118 0.62 -0.01 -7.20
CA GLY A 118 -0.78 0.42 -7.15
C GLY A 118 -1.14 1.05 -5.80
N GLY A 119 -2.18 1.89 -5.78
CA GLY A 119 -2.68 2.53 -4.56
C GLY A 119 -4.00 1.95 -4.08
N THR A 120 -4.19 1.80 -2.77
CA THR A 120 -5.46 1.31 -2.21
C THR A 120 -6.63 2.24 -2.55
N LEU A 121 -6.43 3.56 -2.54
CA LEU A 121 -7.49 4.51 -2.86
C LEU A 121 -7.96 4.38 -4.32
N ASP A 122 -7.03 4.24 -5.24
CA ASP A 122 -7.33 4.07 -6.67
C ASP A 122 -8.14 2.78 -6.93
N LYS A 123 -7.87 1.73 -6.16
CA LYS A 123 -8.66 0.48 -6.18
C LYS A 123 -10.07 0.71 -5.66
N LEU A 124 -10.21 1.39 -4.51
CA LEU A 124 -11.52 1.66 -3.90
C LEU A 124 -12.38 2.58 -4.78
N GLU A 125 -11.79 3.56 -5.46
CA GLU A 125 -12.48 4.43 -6.42
C GLU A 125 -12.97 3.71 -7.69
N SER A 126 -12.59 2.44 -7.88
CA SER A 126 -13.22 1.58 -8.89
C SER A 126 -14.64 1.15 -8.50
N ILE A 127 -15.01 1.22 -7.22
CA ILE A 127 -16.35 0.95 -6.73
C ILE A 127 -17.23 2.15 -7.07
N PRO A 128 -18.31 1.97 -7.85
CA PRO A 128 -19.17 3.08 -8.23
C PRO A 128 -19.71 3.85 -7.01
N GLY A 129 -19.42 5.15 -6.94
CA GLY A 129 -19.90 6.04 -5.88
C GLY A 129 -19.03 6.12 -4.62
N PHE A 130 -18.03 5.24 -4.46
CA PHE A 130 -17.24 5.17 -3.24
C PHE A 130 -16.41 6.45 -3.03
N GLN A 131 -16.53 7.03 -1.83
CA GLN A 131 -15.89 8.28 -1.47
C GLN A 131 -14.64 8.02 -0.62
N THR A 132 -13.47 8.44 -1.11
CA THR A 132 -12.19 8.36 -0.39
C THR A 132 -11.78 9.70 0.22
N ASP A 133 -12.22 10.81 -0.36
CA ASP A 133 -11.90 12.16 0.09
C ASP A 133 -12.97 12.61 1.10
N LEU A 134 -12.71 12.33 2.38
CA LEU A 134 -13.64 12.57 3.47
C LEU A 134 -13.15 13.70 4.39
N ALA A 135 -14.08 14.51 4.88
CA ALA A 135 -13.80 15.44 5.96
C ALA A 135 -13.52 14.67 7.28
N PRO A 136 -12.68 15.19 8.19
CA PRO A 136 -12.37 14.52 9.45
C PRO A 136 -13.59 14.12 10.27
N GLU A 137 -14.61 14.97 10.33
CA GLU A 137 -15.85 14.73 11.09
C GLU A 137 -16.65 13.57 10.50
N GLU A 138 -16.64 13.45 9.17
CA GLU A 138 -17.29 12.37 8.44
C GLU A 138 -16.55 11.05 8.66
N ALA A 139 -15.21 11.07 8.60
CA ALA A 139 -14.40 9.90 8.91
C ALA A 139 -14.65 9.41 10.35
N LEU A 140 -14.72 10.32 11.33
CA LEU A 140 -15.05 9.98 12.72
C LEU A 140 -16.43 9.33 12.83
N ARG A 141 -17.45 9.89 12.16
CA ARG A 141 -18.82 9.34 12.15
C ARG A 141 -18.87 7.93 11.57
N ILE A 142 -18.16 7.69 10.46
CA ILE A 142 -18.05 6.36 9.84
C ILE A 142 -17.38 5.38 10.79
N LEU A 143 -16.28 5.77 11.44
CA LEU A 143 -15.58 4.94 12.40
C LEU A 143 -16.46 4.56 13.60
N ASP A 144 -17.24 5.49 14.13
CA ASP A 144 -18.19 5.25 15.21
C ASP A 144 -19.33 4.31 14.78
N THR A 145 -19.73 4.36 13.51
CA THR A 145 -20.86 3.58 12.99
C THR A 145 -20.48 2.14 12.63
N VAL A 146 -19.42 1.95 11.82
CA VAL A 146 -19.07 0.64 11.25
C VAL A 146 -17.73 0.09 11.73
N GLY A 147 -16.93 0.89 12.44
CA GLY A 147 -15.62 0.50 12.97
C GLY A 147 -14.50 0.50 11.94
N CYS A 148 -14.73 0.95 10.70
CA CYS A 148 -13.69 1.00 9.67
C CYS A 148 -13.96 2.12 8.68
N CYS A 149 -12.92 2.90 8.37
CA CYS A 149 -12.96 3.94 7.35
C CYS A 149 -11.69 3.83 6.50
N LEU A 150 -11.87 3.79 5.18
CA LEU A 150 -10.79 3.72 4.20
C LEU A 150 -10.74 5.05 3.43
N PHE A 151 -9.87 5.96 3.84
CA PHE A 151 -9.89 7.34 3.38
C PHE A 151 -8.51 7.85 2.98
N GLY A 152 -8.49 8.92 2.19
CA GLY A 152 -7.27 9.55 1.71
C GLY A 152 -6.69 10.57 2.67
N GLN A 153 -5.49 11.04 2.32
CA GLN A 153 -4.91 12.21 2.96
C GLN A 153 -5.74 13.44 2.59
N THR A 154 -6.07 14.27 3.58
CA THR A 154 -6.69 15.58 3.34
C THR A 154 -5.63 16.67 3.38
N GLU A 155 -5.95 17.87 2.89
CA GLU A 155 -5.05 19.03 3.04
C GLU A 155 -4.73 19.36 4.51
N MET A 156 -5.54 18.83 5.44
CA MET A 156 -5.35 19.08 6.86
C MET A 156 -4.38 18.09 7.52
N LEU A 157 -4.18 16.88 7.02
CA LEU A 157 -3.42 15.84 7.72
C LEU A 157 -2.02 15.68 7.09
N ALA A 158 -0.98 16.12 7.82
CA ALA A 158 0.43 16.12 7.38
C ALA A 158 0.65 16.73 5.95
N PRO A 159 0.20 17.97 5.66
CA PRO A 159 0.28 18.58 4.33
C PRO A 159 1.70 18.68 3.76
N ALA A 160 2.73 18.76 4.60
CA ALA A 160 4.12 18.71 4.14
C ALA A 160 4.44 17.40 3.39
N ASP A 161 3.91 16.27 3.86
CA ASP A 161 4.13 14.97 3.22
C ASP A 161 3.57 14.97 1.81
N ARG A 162 2.37 15.51 1.60
CA ARG A 162 1.76 15.59 0.26
C ARG A 162 2.69 16.28 -0.75
N VAL A 163 3.32 17.37 -0.36
CA VAL A 163 4.27 18.12 -1.21
C VAL A 163 5.52 17.31 -1.47
N LEU A 164 6.17 16.80 -0.41
CA LEU A 164 7.42 16.05 -0.54
C LEU A 164 7.22 14.72 -1.28
N TYR A 165 6.12 14.02 -1.04
CA TYR A 165 5.74 12.77 -1.69
C TYR A 165 5.54 12.96 -3.19
N ALA A 166 4.79 14.00 -3.60
CA ALA A 166 4.61 14.33 -5.01
C ALA A 166 5.94 14.64 -5.71
N LEU A 167 6.85 15.35 -5.04
CA LEU A 167 8.17 15.62 -5.60
C LEU A 167 9.01 14.35 -5.69
N ARG A 168 8.94 13.45 -4.69
CA ARG A 168 9.72 12.21 -4.68
C ARG A 168 9.38 11.30 -5.87
N ASP A 169 8.10 11.21 -6.22
CA ASP A 169 7.59 10.41 -7.34
C ASP A 169 8.23 10.82 -8.68
N VAL A 170 8.35 12.12 -8.93
CA VAL A 170 8.83 12.67 -10.22
C VAL A 170 10.32 13.02 -10.24
N THR A 171 11.05 12.74 -9.15
CA THR A 171 12.49 13.05 -9.03
C THR A 171 13.36 11.84 -8.73
N ALA A 172 12.80 10.64 -8.77
CA ALA A 172 13.49 9.39 -8.42
C ALA A 172 14.15 9.46 -7.03
N THR A 173 13.42 10.00 -6.04
CA THR A 173 13.87 10.08 -4.63
C THR A 173 12.91 9.34 -3.68
N VAL A 174 12.13 8.38 -4.21
CA VAL A 174 11.22 7.55 -3.42
C VAL A 174 11.98 6.59 -2.50
N GLU A 175 12.95 5.86 -3.04
CA GLU A 175 13.70 4.76 -2.41
C GLU A 175 14.76 5.20 -1.38
N SER A 176 14.40 6.16 -0.53
CA SER A 176 15.22 6.64 0.57
C SER A 176 14.58 6.23 1.90
N ILE A 177 15.23 5.33 2.66
CA ILE A 177 14.78 4.89 4.00
C ILE A 177 14.35 6.06 4.90
N PRO A 178 15.14 7.14 5.10
CA PRO A 178 14.73 8.24 5.97
C PRO A 178 13.48 8.98 5.48
N LEU A 179 13.35 9.17 4.16
CA LEU A 179 12.18 9.84 3.57
C LEU A 179 10.94 8.95 3.59
N ILE A 180 11.10 7.64 3.37
CA ILE A 180 10.02 6.65 3.49
C ILE A 180 9.54 6.62 4.94
N ALA A 181 10.45 6.51 5.91
CA ALA A 181 10.11 6.45 7.33
C ALA A 181 9.34 7.70 7.77
N ALA A 182 9.87 8.89 7.50
CA ALA A 182 9.20 10.14 7.86
C ALA A 182 7.88 10.34 7.14
N SER A 183 7.79 9.96 5.86
CA SER A 183 6.56 10.03 5.09
C SER A 183 5.48 9.13 5.68
N ILE A 184 5.77 7.84 5.90
CA ILE A 184 4.79 6.90 6.45
C ILE A 184 4.34 7.34 7.83
N MET A 185 5.29 7.57 8.74
CA MET A 185 4.97 7.82 10.15
C MET A 185 4.31 9.17 10.36
N SER A 186 4.65 10.22 9.60
CA SER A 186 4.00 11.53 9.78
C SER A 186 2.49 11.48 9.54
N LYS A 187 2.04 10.69 8.56
CA LYS A 187 0.63 10.47 8.28
C LYS A 187 -0.06 9.64 9.36
N LYS A 188 0.59 8.54 9.77
CA LYS A 188 0.00 7.63 10.76
C LYS A 188 -0.07 8.25 12.16
N LEU A 189 0.93 9.05 12.53
CA LEU A 189 0.95 9.80 13.79
C LEU A 189 0.08 11.06 13.78
N ALA A 190 -0.47 11.44 12.62
CA ALA A 190 -1.51 12.47 12.53
C ALA A 190 -2.90 11.92 12.87
N VAL A 191 -3.04 10.60 13.04
CA VAL A 191 -4.26 9.93 13.51
C VAL A 191 -4.01 9.40 14.92
N ASP A 192 -4.98 9.57 15.83
CA ASP A 192 -4.89 9.03 17.19
C ASP A 192 -5.05 7.50 17.19
N LEU A 193 -3.92 6.79 17.15
CA LEU A 193 -3.83 5.33 17.04
C LEU A 193 -3.30 4.69 18.34
N ASP A 194 -3.93 3.59 18.75
CA ASP A 194 -3.43 2.73 19.84
C ASP A 194 -2.38 1.71 19.33
N GLY A 195 -2.33 1.52 18.02
CA GLY A 195 -1.39 0.61 17.39
C GLY A 195 -1.32 0.69 15.87
N LEU A 196 -0.24 0.19 15.30
CA LEU A 196 0.02 0.20 13.87
C LEU A 196 0.77 -1.06 13.44
N VAL A 197 0.24 -1.75 12.42
CA VAL A 197 0.89 -2.89 11.78
C VAL A 197 1.49 -2.47 10.44
N LEU A 198 2.75 -2.80 10.22
CA LEU A 198 3.50 -2.48 9.00
C LEU A 198 3.71 -3.73 8.17
N ASP A 199 3.36 -3.64 6.90
CA ASP A 199 3.70 -4.63 5.87
C ASP A 199 4.88 -4.06 5.05
N VAL A 200 6.07 -4.54 5.34
CA VAL A 200 7.31 -4.13 4.65
C VAL A 200 7.61 -5.14 3.57
N THR A 201 7.22 -4.82 2.35
CA THR A 201 7.39 -5.69 1.19
C THR A 201 8.86 -5.79 0.78
N VAL A 202 9.28 -6.97 0.33
CA VAL A 202 10.67 -7.27 -0.07
C VAL A 202 10.70 -7.99 -1.41
N GLY A 203 11.56 -7.55 -2.32
CA GLY A 203 11.82 -8.23 -3.58
C GLY A 203 11.57 -7.36 -4.81
N LEU A 204 11.42 -8.00 -5.97
CA LEU A 204 11.36 -7.30 -7.26
C LEU A 204 10.30 -6.20 -7.32
N GLY A 205 9.07 -6.46 -6.89
CA GLY A 205 7.96 -5.49 -6.91
C GLY A 205 7.95 -4.50 -5.75
N ALA A 206 8.86 -4.62 -4.78
CA ALA A 206 8.96 -3.73 -3.63
C ALA A 206 9.95 -2.57 -3.88
N PHE A 207 9.90 -1.56 -3.01
CA PHE A 207 10.97 -0.55 -2.94
C PHE A 207 12.24 -1.12 -2.30
N MET A 208 12.11 -1.95 -1.26
CA MET A 208 13.24 -2.62 -0.62
C MET A 208 13.53 -3.93 -1.34
N LYS A 209 14.70 -4.05 -1.96
CA LYS A 209 15.01 -5.21 -2.82
C LYS A 209 15.53 -6.41 -2.04
N ASN A 210 16.05 -6.20 -0.84
CA ASN A 210 16.57 -7.26 0.01
C ASN A 210 16.08 -7.17 1.45
N VAL A 211 16.15 -8.30 2.17
CA VAL A 211 15.64 -8.45 3.54
C VAL A 211 16.39 -7.53 4.51
N SER A 212 17.68 -7.25 4.30
CA SER A 212 18.46 -6.40 5.20
C SER A 212 17.97 -4.95 5.18
N GLU A 213 17.75 -4.38 4.00
CA GLU A 213 17.20 -3.02 3.85
C GLU A 213 15.77 -2.94 4.37
N ALA A 214 14.95 -3.95 4.08
CA ALA A 214 13.59 -4.03 4.59
C ALA A 214 13.55 -4.11 6.12
N ARG A 215 14.46 -4.88 6.73
CA ARG A 215 14.62 -5.00 8.18
C ARG A 215 15.02 -3.66 8.78
N GLU A 216 15.99 -2.96 8.18
CA GLU A 216 16.41 -1.63 8.62
C GLU A 216 15.24 -0.64 8.59
N LEU A 217 14.46 -0.62 7.51
CA LEU A 217 13.27 0.22 7.40
C LEU A 217 12.22 -0.15 8.47
N ALA A 218 11.95 -1.44 8.66
CA ALA A 218 11.00 -1.93 9.66
C ALA A 218 11.40 -1.52 11.08
N ASP A 219 12.66 -1.77 11.47
CA ASP A 219 13.20 -1.42 12.80
C ASP A 219 13.08 0.10 13.05
N ARG A 220 13.36 0.93 12.02
CA ARG A 220 13.21 2.39 12.12
C ARG A 220 11.76 2.82 12.29
N LEU A 221 10.85 2.30 11.48
CA LEU A 221 9.42 2.64 11.58
C LEU A 221 8.83 2.23 12.94
N VAL A 222 9.20 1.04 13.43
CA VAL A 222 8.82 0.54 14.76
C VAL A 222 9.35 1.47 15.85
N ALA A 223 10.64 1.84 15.81
CA ALA A 223 11.23 2.73 16.80
C ALA A 223 10.53 4.10 16.87
N ILE A 224 10.20 4.70 15.72
CA ILE A 224 9.48 5.98 15.64
C ILE A 224 8.08 5.87 16.25
N GLY A 225 7.35 4.79 15.95
CA GLY A 225 5.99 4.58 16.45
C GLY A 225 5.95 4.34 17.96
N GLU A 226 6.83 3.48 18.46
CA GLU A 226 6.95 3.20 19.91
C GLU A 226 7.36 4.44 20.69
N ALA A 227 8.29 5.26 20.15
CA ALA A 227 8.66 6.54 20.76
C ALA A 227 7.49 7.54 20.81
N ALA A 228 6.51 7.41 19.91
CA ALA A 228 5.28 8.19 19.89
C ALA A 228 4.14 7.56 20.72
N GLY A 229 4.38 6.43 21.38
CA GLY A 229 3.38 5.74 22.21
C GLY A 229 2.40 4.86 21.44
N VAL A 230 2.66 4.57 20.16
CA VAL A 230 1.85 3.69 19.32
C VAL A 230 2.46 2.28 19.38
N ARG A 231 1.65 1.26 19.66
CA ARG A 231 2.13 -0.14 19.66
C ARG A 231 2.39 -0.63 18.24
N MET A 232 3.62 -1.04 17.97
CA MET A 232 4.08 -1.32 16.61
C MET A 232 4.28 -2.82 16.37
N ARG A 233 3.91 -3.28 15.17
CA ARG A 233 4.38 -4.57 14.63
C ARG A 233 4.76 -4.37 13.19
N ALA A 234 5.83 -5.02 12.73
CA ALA A 234 6.21 -5.08 11.33
C ALA A 234 6.30 -6.52 10.85
N VAL A 235 5.84 -6.77 9.64
CA VAL A 235 5.93 -8.06 8.96
C VAL A 235 6.64 -7.82 7.63
N LEU A 236 7.75 -8.51 7.40
CA LEU A 236 8.41 -8.50 6.11
C LEU A 236 7.74 -9.54 5.22
N THR A 237 7.22 -9.12 4.07
CA THR A 237 6.49 -10.00 3.14
C THR A 237 7.16 -10.02 1.77
N THR A 238 7.15 -11.17 1.08
CA THR A 238 7.66 -11.24 -0.29
C THR A 238 6.77 -10.45 -1.26
N MET A 239 7.42 -9.87 -2.27
CA MET A 239 6.83 -9.13 -3.37
C MET A 239 7.62 -9.38 -4.67
N ASP A 240 8.25 -10.55 -4.80
CA ASP A 240 8.92 -10.93 -6.05
C ASP A 240 7.92 -11.13 -7.19
N ALA A 241 6.77 -11.74 -6.87
CA ALA A 241 5.61 -11.87 -7.74
C ALA A 241 4.44 -11.02 -7.24
N PRO A 242 3.51 -10.62 -8.13
CA PRO A 242 2.30 -9.91 -7.71
C PRO A 242 1.55 -10.70 -6.64
N ARG A 243 0.99 -9.99 -5.67
CA ARG A 243 0.16 -10.61 -4.64
C ARG A 243 -1.24 -10.92 -5.21
N GLY A 244 -1.66 -12.17 -5.08
CA GLY A 244 -2.84 -12.69 -5.75
C GLY A 244 -2.64 -12.84 -7.27
N ARG A 245 -3.73 -12.84 -8.04
CA ARG A 245 -3.69 -13.04 -9.50
C ARG A 245 -3.99 -11.77 -10.28
N ALA A 246 -4.82 -10.89 -9.75
CA ALA A 246 -5.17 -9.62 -10.39
C ALA A 246 -4.12 -8.51 -10.14
N VAL A 247 -3.87 -7.64 -11.12
CA VAL A 247 -3.13 -6.39 -10.94
C VAL A 247 -3.87 -5.28 -11.69
N GLY A 248 -4.24 -4.21 -11.00
CA GLY A 248 -5.07 -3.12 -11.54
C GLY A 248 -5.89 -2.45 -10.43
N ASN A 249 -7.14 -2.09 -10.72
CA ASN A 249 -8.03 -1.43 -9.76
C ASN A 249 -9.31 -2.26 -9.52
N ALA A 250 -10.24 -2.28 -10.48
CA ALA A 250 -11.48 -3.04 -10.39
C ALA A 250 -11.24 -4.56 -10.28
N LEU A 251 -10.27 -5.06 -11.04
CA LEU A 251 -9.84 -6.47 -10.98
C LEU A 251 -9.36 -6.86 -9.58
N GLU A 252 -8.67 -5.95 -8.89
CA GLU A 252 -8.18 -6.20 -7.53
C GLU A 252 -9.30 -6.19 -6.51
N ILE A 253 -10.28 -5.28 -6.60
CA ILE A 253 -11.47 -5.29 -5.73
C ILE A 253 -12.29 -6.57 -5.94
N ALA A 254 -12.47 -7.03 -7.17
CA ALA A 254 -13.15 -8.29 -7.45
C ALA A 254 -12.44 -9.48 -6.78
N GLU A 255 -11.11 -9.50 -6.79
CA GLU A 255 -10.32 -10.53 -6.11
C GLU A 255 -10.40 -10.41 -4.58
N CYS A 256 -10.44 -9.20 -4.01
CA CYS A 256 -10.69 -9.00 -2.57
C CYS A 256 -12.02 -9.61 -2.12
N ILE A 257 -13.08 -9.40 -2.91
CA ILE A 257 -14.41 -9.97 -2.63
C ILE A 257 -14.35 -11.50 -2.70
N ALA A 258 -13.68 -12.06 -3.71
CA ALA A 258 -13.47 -13.51 -3.82
C ALA A 258 -12.69 -14.05 -2.61
N THR A 259 -11.63 -13.37 -2.16
CA THR A 259 -10.89 -13.75 -0.95
C THR A 259 -11.78 -13.74 0.28
N LEU A 260 -12.59 -12.69 0.49
CA LEU A 260 -13.52 -12.60 1.63
C LEU A 260 -14.64 -13.64 1.59
N ARG A 261 -14.95 -14.21 0.42
CA ARG A 261 -15.83 -15.39 0.25
C ARG A 261 -15.13 -16.73 0.49
N GLY A 262 -13.80 -16.73 0.69
CA GLY A 262 -13.00 -17.95 0.80
C GLY A 262 -12.64 -18.59 -0.55
N GLU A 263 -12.78 -17.86 -1.65
CA GLU A 263 -12.58 -18.31 -3.04
C GLU A 263 -11.33 -17.69 -3.70
N GLY A 264 -10.62 -16.82 -2.99
CA GLY A 264 -9.49 -16.05 -3.53
C GLY A 264 -8.14 -16.77 -3.50
N PRO A 265 -7.08 -16.12 -4.01
CA PRO A 265 -5.73 -16.66 -4.02
C PRO A 265 -5.19 -16.89 -2.60
N LYS A 266 -4.46 -18.00 -2.41
CA LYS A 266 -4.03 -18.42 -1.08
C LYS A 266 -2.97 -17.51 -0.47
N ASP A 267 -2.10 -16.94 -1.29
CA ASP A 267 -1.05 -16.01 -0.86
C ASP A 267 -1.65 -14.70 -0.31
N LEU A 268 -2.63 -14.14 -1.01
CA LEU A 268 -3.39 -12.97 -0.55
C LEU A 268 -4.13 -13.26 0.76
N GLU A 269 -4.78 -14.43 0.86
CA GLU A 269 -5.47 -14.86 2.09
C GLU A 269 -4.51 -14.96 3.27
N VAL A 270 -3.37 -15.66 3.11
CA VAL A 270 -2.39 -15.89 4.18
C VAL A 270 -1.82 -14.57 4.69
N VAL A 271 -1.40 -13.67 3.80
CA VAL A 271 -0.84 -12.38 4.20
C VAL A 271 -1.90 -11.49 4.85
N SER A 272 -3.13 -11.47 4.31
CA SER A 272 -4.22 -10.67 4.89
C SER A 272 -4.62 -11.15 6.29
N ILE A 273 -4.69 -12.47 6.51
CA ILE A 273 -4.97 -13.05 7.82
C ILE A 273 -3.85 -12.73 8.81
N GLU A 274 -2.58 -12.85 8.41
CA GLU A 274 -1.46 -12.54 9.31
C GLU A 274 -1.50 -11.08 9.76
N LEU A 275 -1.70 -10.15 8.83
CA LEU A 275 -1.71 -8.72 9.13
C LEU A 275 -2.93 -8.34 9.97
N ALA A 276 -4.12 -8.86 9.66
CA ALA A 276 -5.31 -8.64 10.50
C ALA A 276 -5.15 -9.26 11.90
N ALA A 277 -4.55 -10.44 12.02
CA ALA A 277 -4.29 -11.07 13.32
C ALA A 277 -3.32 -10.24 14.16
N ARG A 278 -2.29 -9.64 13.54
CA ARG A 278 -1.41 -8.68 14.20
C ARG A 278 -2.16 -7.43 14.67
N MET A 279 -3.15 -6.95 13.91
CA MET A 279 -3.98 -5.82 14.34
C MET A 279 -4.82 -6.19 15.58
N VAL A 280 -5.39 -7.39 15.61
CA VAL A 280 -6.17 -7.90 16.76
C VAL A 280 -5.26 -8.13 17.98
N GLU A 281 -4.05 -8.64 17.78
CA GLU A 281 -3.03 -8.80 18.83
C GLU A 281 -2.64 -7.43 19.41
N VAL A 282 -2.31 -6.48 18.54
CA VAL A 282 -1.94 -5.12 18.93
C VAL A 282 -3.11 -4.41 19.61
N ALA A 283 -4.35 -4.67 19.21
CA ALA A 283 -5.54 -4.17 19.88
C ALA A 283 -5.72 -4.75 21.31
N GLY A 284 -5.04 -5.85 21.66
CA GLY A 284 -5.18 -6.52 22.95
C GLY A 284 -6.50 -7.27 23.10
N LEU A 285 -7.15 -7.64 21.98
CA LEU A 285 -8.45 -8.30 21.98
C LEU A 285 -8.36 -9.82 22.17
N GLU A 286 -7.16 -10.38 22.07
CA GLU A 286 -6.89 -11.81 22.22
C GLU A 286 -5.59 -12.02 23.01
N PRO A 287 -5.44 -13.15 23.73
CA PRO A 287 -4.30 -13.39 24.62
C PRO A 287 -3.00 -13.78 23.87
N SER A 288 -3.09 -14.08 22.57
CA SER A 288 -1.93 -14.41 21.74
C SER A 288 -2.21 -14.16 20.27
N LEU A 289 -1.14 -14.09 19.47
CA LEU A 289 -1.23 -14.04 18.02
C LEU A 289 -1.98 -15.25 17.43
N GLU A 290 -1.81 -16.45 17.99
CA GLU A 290 -2.48 -17.64 17.44
C GLU A 290 -4.00 -17.61 17.71
N ALA A 291 -4.41 -17.09 18.88
CA ALA A 291 -5.82 -16.82 19.15
C ALA A 291 -6.36 -15.74 18.20
N SER A 292 -5.58 -14.69 17.94
CA SER A 292 -5.91 -13.64 16.97
C SER A 292 -6.10 -14.20 15.55
N ARG A 293 -5.20 -15.09 15.09
CA ARG A 293 -5.34 -15.80 13.81
C ARG A 293 -6.59 -16.67 13.78
N GLY A 294 -6.89 -17.37 14.87
CA GLY A 294 -8.09 -18.17 15.01
C GLY A 294 -9.36 -17.34 14.83
N ARG A 295 -9.45 -16.18 15.50
CA ARG A 295 -10.57 -15.25 15.38
C ARG A 295 -10.73 -14.69 13.97
N VAL A 296 -9.65 -14.24 13.35
CA VAL A 296 -9.68 -13.71 11.98
C VAL A 296 -10.09 -14.77 10.95
N ARG A 297 -9.57 -16.00 11.08
CA ARG A 297 -9.99 -17.14 10.24
C ARG A 297 -11.48 -17.46 10.41
N ALA A 298 -12.01 -17.36 11.63
CA ALA A 298 -13.42 -17.55 11.90
C ALA A 298 -14.27 -16.45 11.23
N ALA A 299 -13.85 -15.18 11.32
CA ALA A 299 -14.53 -14.06 10.67
C ALA A 299 -14.52 -14.17 9.13
N LEU A 300 -13.43 -14.67 8.55
CA LEU A 300 -13.36 -14.98 7.12
C LEU A 300 -14.33 -16.10 6.74
N LYS A 301 -14.26 -17.24 7.44
CA LYS A 301 -15.08 -18.42 7.15
C LYS A 301 -16.58 -18.18 7.40
N GLY A 302 -16.91 -17.35 8.39
CA GLY A 302 -18.27 -16.99 8.76
C GLY A 302 -18.93 -15.98 7.82
N GLY A 303 -18.14 -15.30 6.97
CA GLY A 303 -18.61 -14.23 6.10
C GLY A 303 -18.67 -12.86 6.78
N ASP A 304 -18.29 -12.75 8.06
CA ASP A 304 -18.33 -11.49 8.81
C ASP A 304 -17.46 -10.40 8.17
N GLY A 305 -16.29 -10.79 7.63
CA GLY A 305 -15.42 -9.87 6.89
C GLY A 305 -16.05 -9.36 5.59
N LEU A 306 -16.81 -10.20 4.88
CA LEU A 306 -17.50 -9.84 3.65
C LEU A 306 -18.67 -8.87 3.93
N GLU A 307 -19.46 -9.15 4.96
CA GLU A 307 -20.55 -8.26 5.38
C GLU A 307 -20.01 -6.94 5.93
N LYS A 308 -18.89 -6.96 6.66
CA LYS A 308 -18.22 -5.72 7.08
C LYS A 308 -17.75 -4.89 5.88
N LEU A 309 -17.24 -5.52 4.81
CA LEU A 309 -16.90 -4.81 3.58
C LEU A 309 -18.15 -4.18 2.94
N ARG A 310 -19.29 -4.87 2.94
CA ARG A 310 -20.57 -4.33 2.45
C ARG A 310 -20.97 -3.05 3.20
N GLU A 311 -20.92 -3.08 4.53
CA GLU A 311 -21.23 -1.92 5.38
C GLU A 311 -20.29 -0.74 5.10
N ILE A 312 -18.98 -1.00 4.96
CA ILE A 312 -17.97 0.02 4.62
C ILE A 312 -18.28 0.65 3.25
N VAL A 313 -18.58 -0.18 2.25
CA VAL A 313 -18.93 0.29 0.90
C VAL A 313 -20.17 1.19 0.95
N GLU A 314 -21.24 0.75 1.63
CA GLU A 314 -22.49 1.49 1.71
C GLU A 314 -22.32 2.83 2.45
N VAL A 315 -21.67 2.84 3.60
CA VAL A 315 -21.53 4.06 4.42
C VAL A 315 -20.60 5.09 3.77
N GLN A 316 -19.63 4.66 2.96
CA GLN A 316 -18.78 5.53 2.16
C GLN A 316 -19.36 5.83 0.76
N GLY A 317 -20.65 5.56 0.54
CA GLY A 317 -21.40 5.97 -0.66
C GLY A 317 -21.20 5.09 -1.90
N GLY A 318 -20.44 4.00 -1.80
CA GLY A 318 -20.27 3.03 -2.86
C GLY A 318 -21.49 2.12 -3.04
N ASP A 319 -21.59 1.45 -4.19
CA ASP A 319 -22.66 0.51 -4.49
C ASP A 319 -22.45 -0.86 -3.81
N PRO A 320 -23.17 -1.23 -2.73
CA PRO A 320 -22.94 -2.48 -2.00
C PRO A 320 -23.32 -3.72 -2.82
N ARG A 321 -24.05 -3.59 -3.93
CA ARG A 321 -24.42 -4.72 -4.79
C ARG A 321 -23.20 -5.38 -5.47
N ILE A 322 -22.07 -4.67 -5.52
CA ILE A 322 -20.79 -5.24 -5.99
C ILE A 322 -20.35 -6.44 -5.15
N ILE A 323 -20.74 -6.49 -3.87
CA ILE A 323 -20.40 -7.58 -2.95
C ILE A 323 -21.06 -8.89 -3.39
N ASP A 324 -22.26 -8.84 -3.97
CA ASP A 324 -22.99 -10.00 -4.49
C ASP A 324 -22.65 -10.26 -5.97
N ASN A 325 -22.52 -9.18 -6.74
CA ASN A 325 -22.24 -9.22 -8.17
C ASN A 325 -21.04 -8.32 -8.55
N PRO A 326 -19.81 -8.83 -8.44
CA PRO A 326 -18.60 -8.08 -8.80
C PRO A 326 -18.55 -7.60 -10.27
N ARG A 327 -19.41 -8.13 -11.15
CA ARG A 327 -19.52 -7.68 -12.56
C ARG A 327 -20.05 -6.24 -12.70
N LEU A 328 -20.56 -5.66 -11.61
CA LEU A 328 -20.94 -4.25 -11.57
C LEU A 328 -19.72 -3.31 -11.50
N LEU A 329 -18.53 -3.85 -11.19
CA LEU A 329 -17.28 -3.10 -11.26
C LEU A 329 -16.89 -2.79 -12.73
N PRO A 330 -16.15 -1.70 -12.98
CA PRO A 330 -15.66 -1.36 -14.31
C PRO A 330 -14.90 -2.52 -14.96
N THR A 331 -15.26 -2.85 -16.21
CA THR A 331 -14.64 -3.93 -16.98
C THR A 331 -14.08 -3.39 -18.30
N ALA A 332 -12.85 -3.80 -18.66
CA ALA A 332 -12.24 -3.41 -19.92
C ALA A 332 -13.02 -4.01 -21.11
N PRO A 333 -13.13 -3.29 -22.24
CA PRO A 333 -13.86 -3.77 -23.41
C PRO A 333 -13.15 -4.92 -24.15
N SER A 334 -11.84 -5.09 -23.94
CA SER A 334 -11.02 -6.07 -24.63
C SER A 334 -10.06 -6.77 -23.67
N VAL A 335 -9.83 -8.06 -23.92
CA VAL A 335 -8.89 -8.90 -23.19
C VAL A 335 -8.01 -9.61 -24.21
N GLU A 336 -6.70 -9.49 -24.05
CA GLU A 336 -5.69 -10.11 -24.92
C GLU A 336 -4.83 -11.07 -24.10
N PRO A 337 -4.76 -12.37 -24.45
CA PRO A 337 -3.94 -13.32 -23.73
C PRO A 337 -2.46 -13.22 -24.13
N VAL A 338 -1.57 -13.26 -23.13
CA VAL A 338 -0.14 -13.52 -23.32
C VAL A 338 0.10 -15.00 -23.02
N THR A 339 0.53 -15.74 -24.04
CA THR A 339 0.65 -17.20 -23.99
C THR A 339 2.06 -17.68 -23.64
N ALA A 340 2.15 -18.88 -23.06
CA ALA A 340 3.41 -19.55 -22.77
C ALA A 340 4.21 -19.83 -24.07
N THR A 341 5.48 -19.44 -24.10
CA THR A 341 6.37 -19.65 -25.26
C THR A 341 6.92 -21.08 -25.33
N ARG A 342 6.88 -21.81 -24.22
CA ARG A 342 7.29 -23.21 -24.08
C ARG A 342 6.45 -23.92 -23.03
N SER A 343 6.44 -25.25 -23.07
CA SER A 343 5.88 -26.07 -21.98
C SER A 343 6.85 -26.13 -20.79
N GLY A 344 6.32 -26.27 -19.57
CA GLY A 344 7.09 -26.34 -18.34
C GLY A 344 6.24 -25.96 -17.11
N TYR A 345 6.89 -25.37 -16.11
CA TYR A 345 6.26 -24.80 -14.91
C TYR A 345 6.54 -23.31 -14.83
N LEU A 346 5.57 -22.53 -14.36
CA LEU A 346 5.77 -21.11 -14.06
C LEU A 346 6.71 -20.98 -12.86
N THR A 347 7.96 -20.59 -13.08
CA THR A 347 9.01 -20.56 -12.03
C THR A 347 9.23 -19.18 -11.42
N ALA A 348 8.93 -18.11 -12.15
CA ALA A 348 9.02 -16.75 -11.65
C ALA A 348 8.08 -15.80 -12.40
N VAL A 349 7.64 -14.76 -11.72
CA VAL A 349 6.87 -13.64 -12.28
C VAL A 349 7.46 -12.37 -11.70
N ASP A 350 8.10 -11.53 -12.50
CA ASP A 350 8.68 -10.26 -12.04
C ASP A 350 7.56 -9.24 -11.78
N ALA A 351 7.25 -9.03 -10.50
CA ALA A 351 6.19 -8.12 -10.07
C ALA A 351 6.38 -6.69 -10.59
N GLU A 352 7.60 -6.15 -10.63
CA GLU A 352 7.86 -4.78 -11.10
C GLU A 352 7.47 -4.64 -12.57
N LEU A 353 7.85 -5.62 -13.40
CA LEU A 353 7.48 -5.64 -14.81
C LEU A 353 5.97 -5.79 -15.03
N ILE A 354 5.27 -6.58 -14.22
CA ILE A 354 3.80 -6.63 -14.24
C ILE A 354 3.19 -5.27 -13.88
N GLY A 355 3.66 -4.64 -12.80
CA GLY A 355 3.19 -3.32 -12.36
C GLY A 355 3.36 -2.27 -13.46
N ARG A 356 4.54 -2.24 -14.10
CA ARG A 356 4.81 -1.38 -15.26
C ARG A 356 3.90 -1.69 -16.46
N ALA A 357 3.64 -2.97 -16.75
CA ALA A 357 2.74 -3.37 -17.83
C ALA A 357 1.33 -2.82 -17.61
N THR A 358 0.78 -2.94 -16.40
CA THR A 358 -0.55 -2.39 -16.09
C THR A 358 -0.59 -0.87 -16.12
N LYS A 359 0.50 -0.21 -15.72
CA LYS A 359 0.63 1.24 -15.79
C LYS A 359 0.57 1.75 -17.24
N VAL A 360 1.28 1.14 -18.18
CA VAL A 360 1.24 1.56 -19.59
C VAL A 360 -0.12 1.32 -20.25
N LEU A 361 -0.90 0.34 -19.76
CA LEU A 361 -2.31 0.14 -20.16
C LEU A 361 -3.24 1.24 -19.63
N GLY A 362 -2.82 2.00 -18.62
CA GLY A 362 -3.58 3.11 -18.03
C GLY A 362 -4.10 2.85 -16.60
N ALA A 363 -3.67 1.77 -15.93
CA ALA A 363 -4.10 1.46 -14.57
C ALA A 363 -3.45 2.35 -13.49
N GLY A 364 -2.44 3.15 -13.87
CA GLY A 364 -1.68 4.03 -12.99
C GLY A 364 -1.37 5.39 -13.63
N ARG A 365 -0.66 6.25 -12.91
CA ARG A 365 -0.37 7.64 -13.32
C ARG A 365 1.11 7.83 -13.65
N ASP A 366 1.40 8.60 -14.69
CA ASP A 366 2.74 9.12 -14.99
C ASP A 366 2.96 10.50 -14.40
N GLN A 367 1.86 11.25 -14.18
CA GLN A 367 1.87 12.60 -13.65
C GLN A 367 0.79 12.77 -12.57
N LEU A 368 1.08 13.65 -11.61
CA LEU A 368 0.13 14.00 -10.55
C LEU A 368 -1.17 14.55 -11.16
N GLY A 369 -2.31 14.04 -10.71
CA GLY A 369 -3.64 14.46 -11.19
C GLY A 369 -4.11 13.81 -12.49
N GLN A 370 -3.30 12.96 -13.13
CA GLN A 370 -3.74 12.19 -14.30
C GLN A 370 -4.89 11.25 -13.93
N MET A 371 -5.94 11.19 -14.76
CA MET A 371 -6.99 10.18 -14.61
C MET A 371 -6.47 8.80 -15.01
N ILE A 372 -6.90 7.77 -14.27
CA ILE A 372 -6.58 6.37 -14.55
C ILE A 372 -7.82 5.66 -15.09
N ASP A 373 -7.62 4.55 -15.79
CA ASP A 373 -8.71 3.65 -16.19
C ASP A 373 -8.80 2.54 -15.14
N HIS A 374 -9.88 2.52 -14.36
CA HIS A 374 -10.06 1.52 -13.31
C HIS A 374 -10.31 0.11 -13.86
N ALA A 375 -10.66 -0.02 -15.14
CA ALA A 375 -11.10 -1.26 -15.75
C ALA A 375 -9.96 -2.09 -16.37
N VAL A 376 -8.81 -1.46 -16.64
CA VAL A 376 -7.65 -2.09 -17.27
C VAL A 376 -6.69 -2.69 -16.24
N GLY A 377 -5.86 -3.64 -16.68
CA GLY A 377 -4.93 -4.34 -15.80
C GLY A 377 -4.46 -5.66 -16.38
N ALA A 378 -3.97 -6.54 -15.51
CA ALA A 378 -3.53 -7.89 -15.85
C ALA A 378 -4.11 -8.93 -14.89
N VAL A 379 -4.44 -10.11 -15.38
CA VAL A 379 -4.86 -11.26 -14.56
C VAL A 379 -3.98 -12.45 -14.86
N MET A 380 -3.32 -12.98 -13.84
CA MET A 380 -2.53 -14.21 -13.91
C MET A 380 -3.46 -15.42 -13.95
N ASN A 381 -3.44 -16.17 -15.05
CA ASN A 381 -4.24 -17.40 -15.20
C ASN A 381 -3.58 -18.61 -14.53
N VAL A 382 -2.28 -18.52 -14.31
CA VAL A 382 -1.42 -19.60 -13.82
C VAL A 382 -0.69 -19.11 -12.57
N ALA A 383 -0.70 -19.91 -11.50
CA ALA A 383 0.03 -19.62 -10.28
C ALA A 383 1.49 -20.11 -10.35
N LEU A 384 2.37 -19.53 -9.53
CA LEU A 384 3.74 -20.02 -9.39
C LEU A 384 3.77 -21.51 -9.03
N GLY A 385 4.54 -22.28 -9.79
CA GLY A 385 4.67 -23.73 -9.68
C GLY A 385 3.60 -24.55 -10.39
N GLU A 386 2.60 -23.93 -11.01
CA GLU A 386 1.67 -24.63 -11.91
C GLU A 386 2.32 -24.90 -13.27
N SER A 387 1.91 -26.00 -13.91
CA SER A 387 2.41 -26.41 -15.22
C SER A 387 1.61 -25.76 -16.36
N VAL A 388 2.29 -25.50 -17.47
CA VAL A 388 1.74 -24.90 -18.69
C VAL A 388 2.26 -25.62 -19.92
N ARG A 389 1.47 -25.62 -20.99
CA ARG A 389 1.90 -26.04 -22.33
C ARG A 389 2.19 -24.82 -23.19
N ALA A 390 3.09 -24.98 -24.17
CA ALA A 390 3.31 -23.95 -25.17
C ALA A 390 1.97 -23.55 -25.84
N GLY A 391 1.67 -22.26 -25.85
CA GLY A 391 0.41 -21.70 -26.36
C GLY A 391 -0.69 -21.51 -25.30
N ASP A 392 -0.56 -22.06 -24.09
CA ASP A 392 -1.55 -21.83 -23.03
C ASP A 392 -1.52 -20.35 -22.57
N PRO A 393 -2.68 -19.72 -22.28
CA PRO A 393 -2.72 -18.37 -21.75
C PRO A 393 -2.14 -18.32 -20.33
N VAL A 394 -1.16 -17.45 -20.10
CA VAL A 394 -0.50 -17.28 -18.79
C VAL A 394 -1.00 -16.01 -18.09
N VAL A 395 -1.14 -14.93 -18.85
CA VAL A 395 -1.61 -13.63 -18.34
C VAL A 395 -2.60 -13.04 -19.32
N ASP A 396 -3.75 -12.61 -18.83
CA ASP A 396 -4.72 -11.86 -19.62
C ASP A 396 -4.52 -10.35 -19.40
N LEU A 397 -4.33 -9.61 -20.50
CA LEU A 397 -4.22 -8.16 -20.50
C LEU A 397 -5.59 -7.54 -20.77
N HIS A 398 -6.14 -6.88 -19.76
CA HIS A 398 -7.38 -6.12 -19.85
C HIS A 398 -7.06 -4.70 -20.32
N HIS A 399 -7.54 -4.29 -21.48
CA HIS A 399 -7.15 -3.01 -22.08
C HIS A 399 -8.32 -2.30 -22.78
N ARG A 400 -8.12 -1.00 -23.03
CA ARG A 400 -9.03 -0.15 -23.81
C ARG A 400 -8.31 0.39 -25.04
N ASP A 401 -8.95 0.26 -26.21
CA ASP A 401 -8.51 0.85 -27.48
C ASP A 401 -7.03 0.55 -27.84
N ALA A 402 -6.55 -0.65 -27.49
CA ALA A 402 -5.16 -1.10 -27.62
C ALA A 402 -4.09 -0.16 -27.02
N ARG A 403 -4.45 0.75 -26.11
CA ARG A 403 -3.51 1.66 -25.44
C ARG A 403 -2.40 0.87 -24.74
N GLY A 404 -1.14 1.13 -25.11
CA GLY A 404 0.03 0.54 -24.46
C GLY A 404 0.15 -0.98 -24.60
N LEU A 405 -0.71 -1.63 -25.42
CA LEU A 405 -0.83 -3.08 -25.45
C LEU A 405 0.45 -3.79 -25.89
N ASP A 406 1.12 -3.28 -26.93
CA ASP A 406 2.35 -3.88 -27.44
C ASP A 406 3.50 -3.78 -26.42
N GLU A 407 3.61 -2.65 -25.73
CA GLU A 407 4.59 -2.45 -24.67
C GLU A 407 4.29 -3.34 -23.47
N ALA A 408 3.03 -3.41 -23.04
CA ALA A 408 2.57 -4.31 -21.98
C ALA A 408 2.90 -5.77 -22.32
N ARG A 409 2.62 -6.22 -23.55
CA ARG A 409 2.94 -7.58 -24.00
C ARG A 409 4.44 -7.87 -23.86
N GLN A 410 5.31 -6.95 -24.30
CA GLN A 410 6.76 -7.11 -24.16
C GLN A 410 7.20 -7.15 -22.69
N LEU A 411 6.62 -6.31 -21.84
CA LEU A 411 6.89 -6.30 -20.40
C LEU A 411 6.51 -7.65 -19.76
N ILE A 412 5.30 -8.15 -20.01
CA ILE A 412 4.83 -9.44 -19.49
C ILE A 412 5.69 -10.60 -19.98
N SER A 413 6.04 -10.64 -21.27
CA SER A 413 6.89 -11.71 -21.81
C SER A 413 8.27 -11.78 -21.17
N ARG A 414 8.79 -10.66 -20.63
CA ARG A 414 10.04 -10.64 -19.85
C ARG A 414 9.82 -10.95 -18.37
N ALA A 415 8.62 -10.67 -17.86
CA ALA A 415 8.28 -10.89 -16.46
C ALA A 415 8.09 -12.38 -16.13
N VAL A 416 7.54 -13.15 -17.09
CA VAL A 416 7.20 -14.56 -16.91
C VAL A 416 8.39 -15.46 -17.25
N ARG A 417 8.74 -16.37 -16.33
CA ARG A 417 9.74 -17.42 -16.56
C ARG A 417 9.10 -18.80 -16.46
N ILE A 418 9.37 -19.64 -17.46
CA ILE A 418 8.90 -21.03 -17.53
C ILE A 418 10.10 -21.96 -17.71
N ASP A 419 10.26 -22.92 -16.79
CA ASP A 419 11.35 -23.90 -16.81
C ASP A 419 10.84 -25.33 -16.61
N ASP A 420 11.73 -26.31 -16.76
CA ASP A 420 11.37 -27.74 -16.72
C ASP A 420 11.09 -28.27 -15.30
N VAL A 421 11.55 -27.56 -14.27
CA VAL A 421 11.43 -27.95 -12.86
C VAL A 421 10.59 -26.91 -12.11
N PRO A 422 9.61 -27.31 -11.29
CA PRO A 422 8.84 -26.37 -10.50
C PRO A 422 9.75 -25.60 -9.51
N PRO A 423 9.43 -24.33 -9.19
CA PRO A 423 10.18 -23.57 -8.21
C PRO A 423 9.98 -24.16 -6.81
N ALA A 424 10.88 -23.85 -5.88
CA ALA A 424 10.62 -24.09 -4.47
C ALA A 424 9.40 -23.27 -4.01
N THR A 425 8.64 -23.80 -3.05
CA THR A 425 7.53 -23.07 -2.44
C THR A 425 8.04 -21.75 -1.85
N ALA A 426 7.46 -20.64 -2.31
CA ALA A 426 7.86 -19.32 -1.85
C ALA A 426 7.43 -19.09 -0.39
N THR A 427 8.36 -18.59 0.42
CA THR A 427 8.06 -18.10 1.77
C THR A 427 7.37 -16.73 1.67
N LEU A 428 6.12 -16.65 2.14
CA LEU A 428 5.32 -15.41 2.04
C LEU A 428 5.69 -14.37 3.10
N ILE A 429 5.93 -14.83 4.34
CA ILE A 429 6.33 -14.02 5.49
C ILE A 429 7.80 -14.31 5.77
N LEU A 430 8.66 -13.33 5.53
CA LEU A 430 10.12 -13.47 5.55
C LEU A 430 10.71 -13.24 6.94
N ASP A 431 10.17 -12.27 7.67
CA ASP A 431 10.60 -11.92 9.03
C ASP A 431 9.50 -11.12 9.75
N THR A 432 9.65 -10.94 11.06
CA THR A 432 8.77 -10.08 11.87
C THR A 432 9.58 -9.22 12.84
N VAL A 433 9.17 -7.98 13.02
CA VAL A 433 9.74 -7.02 13.97
C VAL A 433 8.64 -6.58 14.93
N ALA A 434 8.97 -6.43 16.21
CA ALA A 434 8.00 -6.13 17.26
C ALA A 434 8.56 -5.12 18.26
#